data_AF-A0A9C9L0V9-F1
#
_entry.id   AF-A0A9C9L0V9-F1
#
_cell.length_a   1.000
_cell.length_b   1.000
_cell.length_c   1.000
_cell.angle_alpha   90.00
_cell.angle_beta   90.00
_cell.angle_gamma   90.00
#
_symmetry.space_group_name_H-M   'P 1'
#
loop_
_entity.id
_entity.type
_entity.pdbx_description
1 polymer ?
#
loop_
_entity_poly.entity_id
_entity_poly.type
_entity_poly.pdbx_seq_one_letter_code
_entity_poly.pdbx_strand_id
1 'polypeptide(L)'
;MDINSTYFHMLNGEDWVRELDVRQINDLWWDSDRASLSLLPQILKFSRNNDSLNNNKLQDSKSVTKLSDRRGAARDRYNNSYWISEDKRSIYIMPASGEEPAIYWYLDKLTDTEINKKDPANDFHPLITFPDVSEVRLSGLTVSTHHYLVVGTLRPGGLLIFDLHGGGMPGWLQWPEECQFSPFDMAADVQGGITVLDSNLQTDIARYWQLDRYFRVLHPVAENVGIHV
;
A
#
# COMPACT_ATOMS: atom_id res chain seq x y z
N MET A 1 16.98 7.29 -52.53
CA MET A 1 15.68 6.98 -53.16
C MET A 1 15.33 5.57 -52.69
N ASP A 2 14.19 5.39 -52.02
CA ASP A 2 13.73 4.05 -51.66
C ASP A 2 13.20 3.32 -52.93
N ILE A 3 12.97 2.01 -52.83
CA ILE A 3 12.58 1.18 -53.99
C ILE A 3 11.18 1.54 -54.54
N ASN A 4 10.43 2.40 -53.83
CA ASN A 4 9.08 2.82 -54.16
C ASN A 4 8.98 4.29 -54.63
N SER A 5 10.13 4.95 -54.88
CA SER A 5 10.17 6.37 -55.26
C SER A 5 9.48 7.32 -54.26
N THR A 6 9.38 6.89 -53.00
CA THR A 6 8.86 7.69 -51.91
C THR A 6 10.01 8.35 -51.15
N TYR A 7 9.86 9.64 -50.86
CA TYR A 7 10.81 10.42 -50.06
C TYR A 7 10.47 10.27 -48.56
N PHE A 8 10.33 9.04 -48.08
CA PHE A 8 10.23 8.79 -46.65
C PHE A 8 11.64 8.69 -46.08
N HIS A 9 12.08 9.76 -45.43
CA HIS A 9 13.30 9.76 -44.64
C HIS A 9 12.95 9.33 -43.21
N MET A 10 13.66 8.33 -42.70
CA MET A 10 13.60 7.98 -41.29
C MET A 10 14.34 9.07 -40.53
N LEU A 11 13.59 9.84 -39.72
CA LEU A 11 14.17 10.86 -38.85
C LEU A 11 14.76 10.19 -37.62
N ASN A 12 16.03 10.48 -37.34
CA ASN A 12 16.73 10.02 -36.14
C ASN A 12 16.72 11.11 -35.04
N GLY A 13 17.34 10.84 -33.89
CA GLY A 13 17.28 11.75 -32.74
C GLY A 13 17.72 13.19 -33.02
N GLU A 14 18.77 13.39 -33.81
CA GLU A 14 19.25 14.74 -34.17
C GLU A 14 18.27 15.46 -35.11
N ASP A 15 17.66 14.72 -36.03
CA ASP A 15 16.63 15.26 -36.93
C ASP A 15 15.39 15.71 -36.15
N TRP A 16 14.98 14.96 -35.13
CA TRP A 16 13.86 15.33 -34.28
C TRP A 16 14.13 16.57 -33.44
N VAL A 17 15.32 16.68 -32.83
CA VAL A 17 15.69 17.88 -32.07
C VAL A 17 15.65 19.12 -32.99
N ARG A 18 16.16 18.99 -34.21
CA ARG A 18 16.12 20.07 -35.20
C ARG A 18 14.70 20.41 -35.67
N GLU A 19 13.87 19.42 -35.97
CA GLU A 19 12.48 19.65 -36.39
C GLU A 19 11.63 20.28 -35.29
N LEU A 20 11.85 19.89 -34.03
CA LEU A 20 11.18 20.50 -32.87
C LEU A 20 11.55 21.97 -32.71
N ASP A 21 12.83 22.32 -32.89
CA ASP A 21 13.33 23.69 -32.82
C ASP A 21 12.79 24.55 -33.98
N VAL A 22 12.85 24.03 -35.21
CA VAL A 22 12.32 24.72 -36.41
C VAL A 22 10.82 24.99 -36.30
N ARG A 23 10.05 24.04 -35.74
CA ARG A 23 8.60 24.17 -35.58
C ARG A 23 8.19 24.86 -34.27
N GLN A 24 9.15 25.24 -33.43
CA GLN A 24 8.92 25.86 -32.12
C GLN A 24 7.97 25.05 -31.21
N ILE A 25 8.08 23.71 -31.25
CA ILE A 25 7.25 22.84 -30.42
C ILE A 25 7.93 22.66 -29.07
N ASN A 26 7.56 23.53 -28.12
CA ASN A 26 8.22 23.66 -26.81
C ASN A 26 7.71 22.69 -25.73
N ASP A 27 6.80 21.76 -26.06
CA ASP A 27 6.22 20.80 -25.11
C ASP A 27 6.68 19.37 -25.37
N LEU A 28 7.47 19.14 -26.41
CA LEU A 28 7.99 17.83 -26.79
C LEU A 28 9.52 17.81 -26.71
N TRP A 29 10.06 16.64 -26.40
CA TRP A 29 11.49 16.37 -26.47
C TRP A 29 11.75 14.98 -27.01
N TRP A 30 12.95 14.78 -27.56
CA TRP A 30 13.41 13.46 -27.96
C TRP A 30 14.03 12.73 -26.77
N ASP A 31 13.42 11.62 -26.36
CA ASP A 31 13.97 10.70 -25.37
C ASP A 31 14.94 9.74 -26.08
N SER A 32 16.24 9.97 -25.93
CA SER A 32 17.28 9.18 -26.57
C SER A 32 17.37 7.75 -26.07
N ASP A 33 17.00 7.50 -24.81
CA ASP A 33 17.08 6.18 -24.19
C ASP A 33 15.98 5.26 -24.72
N ARG A 34 14.80 5.85 -25.00
CA ARG A 34 13.63 5.13 -25.56
C ARG A 34 13.51 5.23 -27.07
N ALA A 35 14.34 6.05 -27.71
CA ALA A 35 14.23 6.42 -29.12
C ALA A 35 12.79 6.86 -29.49
N SER A 36 12.22 7.74 -28.68
CA SER A 36 10.82 8.16 -28.82
C SER A 36 10.61 9.65 -28.58
N LEU A 37 9.60 10.24 -29.24
CA LEU A 37 9.13 11.59 -28.94
C LEU A 37 8.25 11.56 -27.67
N SER A 38 8.61 12.36 -26.69
CA SER A 38 7.97 12.40 -25.37
C SER A 38 7.54 13.83 -25.03
N LEU A 39 6.63 13.99 -24.07
CA LEU A 39 6.34 15.29 -23.47
C LEU A 39 7.53 15.76 -22.62
N LEU A 40 7.82 17.06 -22.66
CA LEU A 40 8.89 17.65 -21.87
C LEU A 40 8.65 17.39 -20.38
N PRO A 41 9.65 16.86 -19.64
CA PRO A 41 9.48 16.61 -18.21
C PRO A 41 9.30 17.94 -17.49
N GLN A 42 8.09 18.19 -16.99
CA GLN A 42 7.82 19.34 -16.14
C GLN A 42 8.00 18.93 -14.69
N ILE A 43 8.83 19.68 -13.95
CA ILE A 43 8.94 19.53 -12.50
C ILE A 43 7.65 20.07 -11.89
N LEU A 44 6.74 19.17 -11.53
CA LEU A 44 5.55 19.52 -10.76
C LEU A 44 5.97 19.79 -9.31
N LYS A 45 6.07 21.07 -8.94
CA LYS A 45 6.22 21.46 -7.54
C LYS A 45 4.85 21.48 -6.87
N PHE A 46 4.63 20.57 -5.94
CA PHE A 46 3.46 20.62 -5.07
C PHE A 46 3.63 21.79 -4.09
N SER A 47 2.99 22.93 -4.40
CA SER A 47 2.93 24.05 -3.47
C SER A 47 2.09 23.66 -2.27
N ARG A 48 2.70 23.60 -1.09
CA ARG A 48 1.98 23.52 0.17
C ARG A 48 1.19 24.83 0.31
N ASN A 49 -0.14 24.75 0.19
CA ASN A 49 -1.00 25.92 0.22
C ASN A 49 -1.00 26.49 1.66
N ASN A 50 -0.02 27.34 1.99
CA ASN A 50 0.09 28.00 3.29
C ASN A 50 -0.88 29.19 3.41
N ASP A 51 -1.55 29.59 2.32
CA ASP A 51 -2.47 30.74 2.27
C ASP A 51 -3.77 30.55 3.05
N SER A 52 -4.05 29.35 3.57
CA SER A 52 -5.18 29.13 4.48
C SER A 52 -4.90 29.60 5.92
N LEU A 53 -3.68 30.06 6.24
CA LEU A 53 -3.33 30.54 7.59
C LEU A 53 -3.61 32.04 7.81
N ASN A 54 -3.79 32.84 6.75
CA ASN A 54 -3.87 34.30 6.88
C ASN A 54 -5.21 34.95 6.51
N ASN A 55 -6.21 34.19 6.08
CA ASN A 55 -7.55 34.72 5.84
C ASN A 55 -8.58 33.89 6.60
N ASN A 56 -9.26 34.52 7.56
CA ASN A 56 -10.34 34.01 8.42
C ASN A 56 -11.59 33.53 7.63
N LYS A 57 -11.43 32.67 6.64
CA LYS A 57 -12.51 32.12 5.79
C LYS A 57 -12.23 30.71 5.25
N LEU A 58 -11.41 29.93 5.95
CA LEU A 58 -11.32 28.47 5.80
C LEU A 58 -11.36 27.83 7.20
N GLN A 59 -12.57 27.75 7.77
CA GLN A 59 -12.83 26.89 8.94
C GLN A 59 -12.83 25.39 8.59
N ASP A 60 -12.57 25.01 7.33
CA ASP A 60 -12.25 23.64 6.90
C ASP A 60 -10.74 23.45 6.69
N SER A 61 -9.94 23.97 7.63
CA SER A 61 -8.53 23.60 7.74
C SER A 61 -8.45 22.13 8.18
N LYS A 62 -8.59 21.23 7.21
CA LYS A 62 -8.28 19.80 7.35
C LYS A 62 -6.84 19.74 7.89
N SER A 63 -6.69 19.35 9.16
CA SER A 63 -5.42 19.28 9.87
C SER A 63 -4.34 18.75 8.94
N VAL A 64 -3.20 19.44 8.88
CA VAL A 64 -2.01 18.95 8.18
C VAL A 64 -1.80 17.50 8.60
N THR A 65 -1.82 16.58 7.62
CA THR A 65 -1.60 15.16 7.87
C THR A 65 -0.22 14.95 8.47
N LYS A 66 -0.18 14.35 9.66
CA LYS A 66 1.04 14.00 10.37
C LYS A 66 1.50 12.61 9.94
N LEU A 67 2.77 12.29 10.18
CA LEU A 67 3.30 10.94 9.91
C LEU A 67 2.52 9.86 10.69
N SER A 68 2.04 10.20 11.89
CA SER A 68 1.17 9.36 12.72
C SER A 68 -0.17 9.00 12.05
N ASP A 69 -0.60 9.78 11.05
CA ASP A 69 -1.86 9.58 10.34
C ASP A 69 -1.71 8.59 9.18
N ARG A 70 -0.50 8.07 8.94
CA ARG A 70 -0.26 6.97 8.00
C ARG A 70 -1.01 5.73 8.48
N ARG A 71 -1.67 5.06 7.54
CA ARG A 71 -2.52 3.89 7.78
C ARG A 71 -2.22 2.77 6.79
N GLY A 72 -2.61 2.94 5.53
CA GLY A 72 -2.38 1.96 4.47
C GLY A 72 -3.57 1.85 3.54
N ALA A 73 -3.30 1.65 2.26
CA ALA A 73 -4.30 1.42 1.22
C ALA A 73 -3.69 0.57 0.10
N ALA A 74 -4.49 -0.30 -0.51
CA ALA A 74 -4.07 -1.12 -1.64
C ALA A 74 -5.25 -1.48 -2.53
N ARG A 75 -4.96 -2.01 -3.71
CA ARG A 75 -5.97 -2.40 -4.70
C ARG A 75 -5.74 -3.85 -5.09
N ASP A 76 -6.80 -4.62 -5.23
CA ASP A 76 -6.73 -5.99 -5.73
C ASP A 76 -6.67 -6.05 -7.27
N ARG A 77 -6.56 -7.25 -7.85
CA ARG A 77 -6.54 -7.43 -9.32
C ARG A 77 -7.87 -7.09 -10.00
N TYR A 78 -8.95 -7.02 -9.23
CA TYR A 78 -10.30 -6.71 -9.72
C TYR A 78 -10.62 -5.23 -9.59
N ASN A 79 -9.64 -4.40 -9.22
CA ASN A 79 -9.72 -2.96 -8.97
C ASN A 79 -10.52 -2.54 -7.73
N ASN A 80 -10.87 -3.47 -6.84
CA ASN A 80 -11.41 -3.09 -5.54
C ASN A 80 -10.29 -2.45 -4.71
N SER A 81 -10.57 -1.27 -4.18
CA SER A 81 -9.58 -0.53 -3.37
C SER A 81 -9.93 -0.69 -1.88
N TYR A 82 -8.94 -1.00 -1.06
CA TYR A 82 -9.08 -1.20 0.38
C TYR A 82 -8.24 -0.18 1.12
N TRP A 83 -8.73 0.32 2.25
CA TRP A 83 -7.95 1.20 3.12
C TRP A 83 -8.37 1.07 4.57
N ILE A 84 -7.43 1.35 5.46
CA ILE A 84 -7.69 1.40 6.90
C ILE A 84 -8.37 2.74 7.24
N SER A 85 -9.41 2.65 8.06
CA SER A 85 -10.21 3.77 8.58
C SER A 85 -9.41 4.71 9.47
N GLU A 86 -9.90 5.94 9.65
CA GLU A 86 -9.21 6.97 10.45
C GLU A 86 -8.94 6.55 11.90
N ASP A 87 -9.88 5.85 12.53
CA ASP A 87 -9.76 5.30 13.88
C ASP A 87 -8.79 4.11 13.99
N LYS A 88 -8.28 3.63 12.84
CA LYS A 88 -7.41 2.45 12.72
C LYS A 88 -8.05 1.16 13.26
N ARG A 89 -9.38 1.04 13.21
CA ARG A 89 -10.11 -0.15 13.71
C ARG A 89 -10.91 -0.88 12.64
N SER A 90 -11.03 -0.31 11.45
CA SER A 90 -11.82 -0.85 10.35
C SER A 90 -11.06 -0.80 9.04
N ILE A 91 -11.49 -1.64 8.10
CA ILE A 91 -11.04 -1.68 6.72
C ILE A 91 -12.26 -1.33 5.87
N TYR A 92 -12.12 -0.32 5.03
CA TYR A 92 -13.09 0.03 4.01
C TYR A 92 -12.74 -0.62 2.69
N ILE A 93 -13.76 -0.80 1.86
CA ILE A 93 -13.65 -1.19 0.46
C ILE A 93 -14.38 -0.17 -0.42
N MET A 94 -13.75 0.20 -1.52
CA MET A 94 -14.37 0.84 -2.68
C MET A 94 -14.47 -0.23 -3.77
N PRO A 95 -15.67 -0.73 -4.06
CA PRO A 95 -15.87 -1.69 -5.14
C PRO A 95 -15.50 -1.09 -6.49
N ALA A 96 -14.93 -1.91 -7.38
CA ALA A 96 -14.66 -1.48 -8.75
C ALA A 96 -15.93 -1.16 -9.57
N SER A 97 -17.10 -1.63 -9.11
CA SER A 97 -18.40 -1.36 -9.73
C SER A 97 -18.83 0.10 -9.66
N GLY A 98 -18.14 0.94 -8.85
CA GLY A 98 -18.49 2.34 -8.66
C GLY A 98 -19.59 2.57 -7.61
N GLU A 99 -19.89 1.54 -6.82
CA GLU A 99 -20.72 1.63 -5.62
C GLU A 99 -20.06 2.50 -4.54
N GLU A 100 -20.85 2.94 -3.57
CA GLU A 100 -20.33 3.71 -2.43
C GLU A 100 -19.34 2.89 -1.59
N PRO A 101 -18.36 3.55 -0.95
CA PRO A 101 -17.51 2.91 0.05
C PRO A 101 -18.32 2.18 1.12
N ALA A 102 -17.93 0.96 1.44
CA ALA A 102 -18.52 0.19 2.53
C ALA A 102 -17.45 -0.31 3.51
N ILE A 103 -17.87 -0.68 4.71
CA ILE A 103 -16.99 -1.36 5.66
C ILE A 103 -16.82 -2.80 5.19
N TYR A 104 -15.59 -3.18 4.83
CA TYR A 104 -15.23 -4.55 4.51
C TYR A 104 -15.12 -5.40 5.79
N TRP A 105 -14.41 -4.88 6.79
CA TRP A 105 -14.15 -5.59 8.03
C TRP A 105 -13.81 -4.63 9.19
N TYR A 106 -14.03 -5.03 10.44
CA TYR A 106 -13.71 -4.25 11.63
C TYR A 106 -13.31 -5.14 12.81
N LEU A 107 -12.46 -4.63 13.70
CA LEU A 107 -11.82 -5.39 14.78
C LEU A 107 -12.80 -6.11 15.72
N ASP A 108 -13.95 -5.51 16.01
CA ASP A 108 -14.92 -6.08 16.96
C ASP A 108 -15.48 -7.42 16.44
N LYS A 109 -15.36 -7.72 15.14
CA LYS A 109 -15.67 -9.05 14.57
C LYS A 109 -14.78 -10.17 15.14
N LEU A 110 -13.57 -9.87 15.60
CA LEU A 110 -12.70 -10.88 16.24
C LEU A 110 -13.30 -11.40 17.55
N THR A 111 -14.07 -10.56 18.26
CA THR A 111 -14.72 -10.92 19.52
C THR A 111 -16.17 -11.34 19.35
N ASP A 112 -16.69 -11.32 18.13
CA ASP A 112 -18.12 -11.51 17.90
C ASP A 112 -18.52 -12.95 18.26
N THR A 113 -19.33 -13.05 19.30
CA THR A 113 -19.68 -14.29 20.00
C THR A 113 -20.74 -15.11 19.28
N GLU A 114 -21.20 -14.69 18.10
CA GLU A 114 -22.11 -15.51 17.27
C GLU A 114 -21.41 -16.77 16.70
N ILE A 115 -20.08 -16.76 16.57
CA ILE A 115 -19.28 -17.99 16.34
C ILE A 115 -19.30 -18.89 17.59
N ASN A 116 -19.48 -18.31 18.78
CA ASN A 116 -19.53 -19.01 20.08
C ASN A 116 -20.95 -19.47 20.49
N LYS A 117 -21.98 -19.23 19.67
CA LYS A 117 -23.35 -19.66 19.99
C LYS A 117 -23.69 -21.03 19.35
N LYS A 118 -23.66 -22.05 20.23
CA LYS A 118 -24.09 -23.49 20.14
C LYS A 118 -22.91 -24.45 19.94
N ASP A 119 -22.69 -25.45 20.80
CA ASP A 119 -23.66 -26.43 21.33
C ASP A 119 -23.41 -26.83 22.81
N PRO A 120 -24.39 -27.43 23.53
CA PRO A 120 -24.25 -27.81 24.92
C PRO A 120 -23.33 -29.03 25.09
N ALA A 121 -22.19 -28.78 25.71
CA ALA A 121 -21.48 -29.66 26.64
C ALA A 121 -20.83 -30.97 26.16
N ASN A 122 -20.75 -31.33 24.86
CA ASN A 122 -20.18 -32.64 24.49
C ASN A 122 -19.32 -32.74 23.21
N ASP A 123 -18.89 -31.64 22.59
CA ASP A 123 -18.01 -31.69 21.41
C ASP A 123 -16.66 -31.03 21.64
N PHE A 124 -15.61 -31.55 20.99
CA PHE A 124 -14.29 -30.91 20.97
C PHE A 124 -14.35 -29.67 20.07
N HIS A 125 -14.29 -28.51 20.69
CA HIS A 125 -14.12 -27.24 19.99
C HIS A 125 -12.83 -26.55 20.47
N PRO A 126 -12.13 -25.83 19.58
CA PRO A 126 -10.95 -25.08 19.97
C PRO A 126 -11.33 -24.04 21.04
N LEU A 127 -10.54 -23.98 22.11
CA LEU A 127 -10.61 -22.88 23.07
C LEU A 127 -9.98 -21.65 22.42
N ILE A 128 -10.81 -20.79 21.83
CA ILE A 128 -10.33 -19.55 21.23
C ILE A 128 -10.44 -18.44 22.28
N THR A 129 -9.34 -18.17 22.98
CA THR A 129 -9.21 -16.96 23.81
C THR A 129 -8.69 -15.84 22.91
N PHE A 130 -9.56 -14.91 22.54
CA PHE A 130 -9.12 -13.73 21.79
C PHE A 130 -8.44 -12.74 22.76
N PRO A 131 -7.30 -12.14 22.37
CA PRO A 131 -6.75 -11.02 23.12
C PRO A 131 -7.76 -9.87 23.16
N ASP A 132 -7.68 -9.02 24.18
CA ASP A 132 -8.53 -7.83 24.24
C ASP A 132 -8.29 -6.95 23.00
N VAL A 133 -9.29 -6.89 22.13
CA VAL A 133 -9.24 -6.15 20.86
C VAL A 133 -9.42 -4.64 21.05
N SER A 134 -9.66 -4.18 22.28
CA SER A 134 -9.75 -2.77 22.62
C SER A 134 -8.44 -2.02 22.34
N GLU A 135 -7.29 -2.67 22.52
CA GLU A 135 -5.97 -2.10 22.29
C GLU A 135 -5.46 -2.27 20.85
N VAL A 136 -6.08 -3.17 20.07
CA VAL A 136 -5.64 -3.45 18.71
C VAL A 136 -5.87 -2.23 17.82
N ARG A 137 -4.84 -1.89 17.04
CA ARG A 137 -4.89 -0.85 16.00
C ARG A 137 -4.27 -1.40 14.73
N LEU A 138 -4.92 -1.12 13.61
CA LEU A 138 -4.50 -1.51 12.27
C LEU A 138 -3.44 -0.53 11.72
N SER A 139 -2.44 -1.06 11.04
CA SER A 139 -1.36 -0.28 10.43
C SER A 139 -0.69 -1.07 9.31
N GLY A 140 -0.35 -0.40 8.21
CA GLY A 140 0.09 -1.04 6.97
C GLY A 140 -1.03 -1.85 6.32
N LEU A 141 -1.16 -1.76 5.00
CA LEU A 141 -2.13 -2.57 4.25
C LEU A 141 -1.59 -2.86 2.86
N THR A 142 -1.67 -4.13 2.45
CA THR A 142 -1.33 -4.53 1.07
C THR A 142 -2.22 -5.67 0.59
N VAL A 143 -2.29 -5.88 -0.72
CA VAL A 143 -2.96 -7.04 -1.34
C VAL A 143 -1.92 -7.82 -2.10
N SER A 144 -1.68 -9.08 -1.71
CA SER A 144 -0.71 -9.95 -2.38
C SER A 144 -1.19 -10.36 -3.77
N THR A 145 -0.26 -10.77 -4.64
CA THR A 145 -0.62 -11.28 -5.99
C THR A 145 -1.44 -12.57 -5.95
N HIS A 146 -1.40 -13.31 -4.84
CA HIS A 146 -2.23 -14.48 -4.57
C HIS A 146 -3.58 -14.17 -3.89
N HIS A 147 -4.05 -12.92 -3.94
CA HIS A 147 -5.40 -12.53 -3.47
C HIS A 147 -5.58 -12.64 -1.96
N TYR A 148 -4.54 -12.32 -1.21
CA TYR A 148 -4.66 -12.09 0.23
C TYR A 148 -4.59 -10.61 0.54
N LEU A 149 -5.59 -10.09 1.24
CA LEU A 149 -5.49 -8.79 1.88
C LEU A 149 -4.74 -8.97 3.20
N VAL A 150 -3.63 -8.25 3.37
CA VAL A 150 -2.80 -8.33 4.57
C VAL A 150 -2.78 -6.98 5.26
N VAL A 151 -3.03 -6.97 6.56
CA VAL A 151 -3.15 -5.78 7.38
C VAL A 151 -2.34 -5.96 8.66
N GLY A 152 -1.48 -5.01 9.01
CA GLY A 152 -0.69 -5.10 10.23
C GLY A 152 -1.48 -4.70 11.48
N THR A 153 -1.10 -5.26 12.63
CA THR A 153 -1.62 -4.93 13.95
C THR A 153 -0.48 -4.42 14.82
N LEU A 154 -0.73 -3.35 15.60
CA LEU A 154 0.30 -2.73 16.45
C LEU A 154 0.39 -3.36 17.85
N ARG A 155 -0.73 -3.85 18.39
CA ARG A 155 -0.78 -4.52 19.70
C ARG A 155 -1.91 -5.55 19.76
N PRO A 156 -1.62 -6.85 19.90
CA PRO A 156 -0.29 -7.44 19.72
C PRO A 156 0.26 -7.14 18.32
N GLY A 157 1.60 -7.04 18.23
CA GLY A 157 2.30 -6.84 16.96
C GLY A 157 2.07 -8.04 16.04
N GLY A 158 1.55 -7.82 14.83
CA GLY A 158 1.30 -8.93 13.92
C GLY A 158 0.66 -8.55 12.59
N LEU A 159 0.12 -9.55 11.90
CA LEU A 159 -0.56 -9.43 10.62
C LEU A 159 -1.90 -10.19 10.65
N LEU A 160 -2.96 -9.52 10.22
CA LEU A 160 -4.24 -10.12 9.84
C LEU A 160 -4.20 -10.44 8.35
N ILE A 161 -4.53 -11.67 7.98
CA ILE A 161 -4.47 -12.19 6.61
C ILE A 161 -5.86 -12.66 6.21
N PHE A 162 -6.46 -11.97 5.25
CA PHE A 162 -7.78 -12.26 4.71
C PHE A 162 -7.64 -12.95 3.37
N ASP A 163 -8.29 -14.10 3.21
CA ASP A 163 -8.45 -14.75 1.91
C ASP A 163 -9.56 -14.02 1.13
N LEU A 164 -9.20 -13.29 0.07
CA LEU A 164 -10.18 -12.58 -0.75
C LEU A 164 -10.96 -13.50 -1.70
N HIS A 165 -10.51 -14.74 -1.92
CA HIS A 165 -11.23 -15.75 -2.70
C HIS A 165 -12.21 -16.53 -1.83
N GLY A 166 -11.73 -17.08 -0.72
CA GLY A 166 -12.53 -17.89 0.19
C GLY A 166 -13.43 -17.09 1.12
N GLY A 167 -13.07 -15.84 1.41
CA GLY A 167 -13.70 -15.05 2.47
C GLY A 167 -13.43 -15.62 3.86
N GLY A 168 -14.25 -15.22 4.84
CA GLY A 168 -14.20 -15.73 6.20
C GLY A 168 -13.42 -14.84 7.19
N MET A 169 -13.10 -15.40 8.35
CA MET A 169 -12.30 -14.73 9.38
C MET A 169 -10.83 -14.68 8.96
N PRO A 170 -10.11 -13.58 9.24
CA PRO A 170 -8.68 -13.51 8.96
C PRO A 170 -7.91 -14.49 9.84
N GLY A 171 -6.84 -15.05 9.29
CA GLY A 171 -5.77 -15.62 10.11
C GLY A 171 -4.99 -14.51 10.79
N TRP A 172 -4.56 -14.71 12.04
CA TRP A 172 -3.73 -13.75 12.76
C TRP A 172 -2.34 -14.32 13.03
N LEU A 173 -1.35 -13.84 12.27
CA LEU A 173 0.06 -14.14 12.50
C LEU A 173 0.63 -13.14 13.50
N GLN A 174 0.87 -13.58 14.74
CA GLN A 174 1.40 -12.72 15.81
C GLN A 174 2.91 -12.86 15.92
N TRP A 175 3.59 -11.74 16.11
CA TRP A 175 5.01 -11.72 16.45
C TRP A 175 5.18 -11.86 17.97
N PRO A 176 6.27 -12.51 18.42
CA PRO A 176 6.65 -12.47 19.83
C PRO A 176 6.81 -11.02 20.32
N GLU A 177 6.37 -10.73 21.56
CA GLU A 177 6.40 -9.37 22.11
C GLU A 177 7.83 -8.79 22.16
N GLU A 178 8.83 -9.65 22.34
CA GLU A 178 10.25 -9.29 22.39
C GLU A 178 10.75 -8.68 21.07
N CYS A 179 10.09 -9.00 19.95
CA CYS A 179 10.44 -8.45 18.65
C CYS A 179 9.99 -6.98 18.50
N GLN A 180 9.06 -6.52 19.34
CA GLN A 180 8.47 -5.16 19.29
C GLN A 180 8.00 -4.80 17.87
N PHE A 181 7.41 -5.76 17.18
CA PHE A 181 7.02 -5.64 15.78
C PHE A 181 5.95 -4.55 15.60
N SER A 182 6.26 -3.55 14.77
CA SER A 182 5.45 -2.36 14.52
C SER A 182 5.31 -2.16 13.00
N PRO A 183 4.39 -2.88 12.34
CA PRO A 183 4.22 -2.82 10.89
C PRO A 183 3.75 -1.41 10.48
N PHE A 184 4.65 -0.66 9.86
CA PHE A 184 4.41 0.73 9.47
C PHE A 184 3.85 0.83 8.05
N ASP A 185 4.40 0.03 7.13
CA ASP A 185 3.92 -0.06 5.75
C ASP A 185 4.24 -1.42 5.13
N MET A 186 3.57 -1.76 4.03
CA MET A 186 3.74 -3.06 3.38
C MET A 186 3.60 -2.97 1.85
N ALA A 187 4.34 -3.83 1.15
CA ALA A 187 4.25 -4.01 -0.28
C ALA A 187 4.13 -5.49 -0.63
N ALA A 188 3.29 -5.81 -1.61
CA ALA A 188 3.22 -7.15 -2.18
C ALA A 188 4.44 -7.45 -3.05
N ASP A 189 4.93 -8.68 -2.96
CA ASP A 189 5.92 -9.21 -3.88
C ASP A 189 5.22 -9.86 -5.10
N VAL A 190 5.93 -9.90 -6.23
CA VAL A 190 5.46 -10.52 -7.48
C VAL A 190 5.21 -12.03 -7.33
N GLN A 191 5.94 -12.73 -6.47
CA GLN A 191 5.72 -14.16 -6.17
C GLN A 191 4.64 -14.40 -5.12
N GLY A 192 3.92 -13.34 -4.71
CA GLY A 192 2.78 -13.40 -3.80
C GLY A 192 3.14 -13.46 -2.33
N GLY A 193 4.41 -13.24 -2.00
CA GLY A 193 4.83 -12.84 -0.66
C GLY A 193 4.54 -11.35 -0.39
N ILE A 194 5.08 -10.86 0.73
CA ILE A 194 5.02 -9.45 1.10
C ILE A 194 6.34 -8.99 1.72
N THR A 195 6.65 -7.71 1.58
CA THR A 195 7.68 -7.02 2.36
C THR A 195 7.01 -6.06 3.33
N VAL A 196 7.36 -6.15 4.61
CA VAL A 196 6.87 -5.28 5.68
C VAL A 196 7.98 -4.34 6.10
N LEU A 197 7.71 -3.03 6.04
CA LEU A 197 8.50 -2.03 6.75
C LEU A 197 8.04 -2.00 8.21
N ASP A 198 8.86 -2.56 9.09
CA ASP A 198 8.68 -2.51 10.53
C ASP A 198 9.48 -1.33 11.07
N SER A 199 8.77 -0.32 11.57
CA SER A 199 9.37 0.91 12.04
C SER A 199 8.69 1.40 13.31
N ASN A 200 9.52 1.78 14.27
CA ASN A 200 9.09 2.42 15.50
C ASN A 200 9.47 3.90 15.43
N LEU A 201 8.47 4.75 15.24
CA LEU A 201 8.66 6.20 15.11
C LEU A 201 9.18 6.87 16.39
N GLN A 202 9.06 6.20 17.55
CA GLN A 202 9.58 6.72 18.81
C GLN A 202 11.08 6.41 19.00
N THR A 203 11.55 5.27 18.49
CA THR A 203 12.96 4.85 18.65
C THR A 203 13.82 5.08 17.41
N ASP A 204 13.22 5.49 16.29
CA ASP A 204 13.89 5.69 14.99
C ASP A 204 14.57 4.43 14.43
N ILE A 205 14.15 3.26 14.92
CA ILE A 205 14.60 1.96 14.41
C ILE A 205 13.65 1.52 13.30
N ALA A 206 14.21 1.17 12.14
CA ALA A 206 13.49 0.61 11.01
C ALA A 206 14.18 -0.66 10.50
N ARG A 207 13.37 -1.66 10.14
CA ARG A 207 13.82 -2.92 9.53
C ARG A 207 12.80 -3.41 8.51
N TYR A 208 13.23 -4.28 7.62
CA TYR A 208 12.34 -4.93 6.67
C TYR A 208 12.20 -6.41 6.99
N TRP A 209 10.97 -6.90 6.92
CA TRP A 209 10.66 -8.33 6.98
C TRP A 209 10.14 -8.78 5.63
N GLN A 210 10.76 -9.79 5.05
CA GLN A 210 10.24 -10.43 3.85
C GLN A 210 9.52 -11.72 4.25
N LEU A 211 8.32 -11.90 3.71
CA LEU A 211 7.52 -13.09 3.90
C LEU A 211 7.25 -13.73 2.55
N ASP A 212 7.35 -15.06 2.48
CA ASP A 212 7.01 -15.80 1.26
C ASP A 212 5.49 -15.86 1.02
N ARG A 213 5.08 -16.51 -0.07
CA ARG A 213 3.67 -16.71 -0.43
C ARG A 213 2.82 -17.50 0.58
N TYR A 214 3.46 -18.12 1.57
CA TYR A 214 2.82 -18.83 2.67
C TYR A 214 2.94 -18.06 3.99
N PHE A 215 3.34 -16.78 3.91
CA PHE A 215 3.54 -15.88 5.03
C PHE A 215 4.60 -16.35 6.04
N ARG A 216 5.58 -17.13 5.57
CA ARG A 216 6.74 -17.53 6.38
C ARG A 216 7.82 -16.47 6.25
N VAL A 217 8.38 -16.04 7.37
CA VAL A 217 9.50 -15.10 7.39
C VAL A 217 10.69 -15.71 6.63
N LEU A 218 11.13 -15.02 5.60
CA LEU A 218 12.35 -15.34 4.88
C LEU A 218 13.54 -14.84 5.71
N HIS A 219 14.61 -15.64 5.79
CA HIS A 219 15.82 -15.22 6.49
C HIS A 219 16.32 -13.89 5.90
N PRO A 220 16.76 -12.94 6.75
CA PRO A 220 17.34 -11.70 6.25
C PRO A 220 18.57 -12.03 5.40
N VAL A 221 18.50 -11.73 4.10
CA VAL A 221 19.71 -11.56 3.30
C VAL A 221 20.32 -10.26 3.84
N ALA A 222 21.34 -10.38 4.69
CA ALA A 222 22.08 -9.23 5.19
C ALA A 222 22.87 -8.61 4.04
N GLU A 223 22.21 -7.81 3.21
CA GLU A 223 22.93 -6.90 2.31
C GLU A 223 23.30 -5.66 3.12
N ASN A 224 24.60 -5.51 3.37
CA ASN A 224 25.17 -4.28 3.89
C ASN A 224 24.95 -3.17 2.86
N VAL A 225 23.85 -2.42 2.98
CA VAL A 225 23.68 -1.17 2.24
C VAL A 225 24.53 -0.12 2.94
N GLY A 226 25.76 0.05 2.44
CA GLY A 226 26.61 1.17 2.83
C GLY A 226 25.95 2.47 2.40
N ILE A 227 25.42 3.24 3.36
CA ILE A 227 24.99 4.62 3.11
C ILE A 227 26.27 5.46 3.08
N HIS A 228 26.75 5.76 1.87
CA HIS A 228 27.72 6.83 1.70
C HIS A 228 26.98 8.16 1.87
N VAL A 229 27.24 8.84 2.98
CA VAL A 229 26.92 10.25 3.21
C VAL A 229 28.04 11.10 2.60
#